data_AF-A0A554VFZ0-F1
#
_entry.id   AF-A0A554VFZ0-F1
#
_cell.length_a   1.000
_cell.length_b   1.000
_cell.length_c   1.000
_cell.angle_alpha   90.00
_cell.angle_beta   90.00
_cell.angle_gamma   90.00
#
_symmetry.space_group_name_H-M   'P 1'
#
loop_
_entity.id
_entity.type
_entity.pdbx_description
1 polymer ?
#
loop_
_entity_poly.entity_id
_entity_poly.type
_entity_poly.pdbx_seq_one_letter_code
_entity_poly.pdbx_strand_id
1 'polypeptide(L)'
;MKDIIKYITIVASLLVMISCDKGESVGPSQINTETPALSELDIWIRNNFIGPYNIDIQYKWNENEVDLNRFLYPPTEENVQPLLEVVQAVWIEPYTQLGGENFIRNIAPRQFTLVGGFNFNQTGTITLGIAEAGTKITLFNVDQLDLSDLTLTRRYFQTIQHEYAHILNQTRPYNPDYGNVNPEDYTAQWFNRSDAEARELGYITAYASSEEQEDFAEMVATMLTTSKTEFDAIVDLIASDDAKAFIRTKEQFVAQYFTDEFGIDIYELQELVNQNTLDIIN
;
A
#
# COMPACT_ATOMS: atom_id res chain seq x y z
N MET A 1 31.68 -21.43 -73.59
CA MET A 1 31.51 -20.46 -72.48
C MET A 1 30.27 -20.73 -71.63
N LYS A 2 29.08 -20.99 -72.20
CA LYS A 2 27.86 -21.31 -71.43
C LYS A 2 28.00 -22.53 -70.50
N ASP A 3 28.71 -23.58 -70.93
CA ASP A 3 28.87 -24.78 -70.10
C ASP A 3 29.83 -24.56 -68.92
N ILE A 4 30.89 -23.76 -69.11
CA ILE A 4 31.83 -23.38 -68.04
C ILE A 4 31.13 -22.52 -66.99
N ILE A 5 30.27 -21.58 -67.41
CA ILE A 5 29.46 -20.75 -66.51
C ILE A 5 28.48 -21.64 -65.71
N LYS A 6 27.88 -22.67 -66.33
CA LYS A 6 27.01 -23.64 -65.64
C LYS A 6 27.75 -24.38 -64.52
N TYR A 7 28.96 -24.88 -64.78
CA TYR A 7 29.76 -25.57 -63.75
C TYR A 7 30.21 -24.64 -62.63
N ILE A 8 30.60 -23.40 -62.96
CA ILE A 8 30.94 -22.39 -61.94
C ILE A 8 29.72 -22.05 -61.07
N THR A 9 28.53 -21.95 -61.67
CA THR A 9 27.29 -21.65 -60.93
C THR A 9 26.89 -22.79 -60.00
N ILE A 10 27.09 -24.05 -60.41
CA ILE A 10 26.83 -25.26 -59.60
C ILE A 10 27.82 -25.36 -58.43
N VAL A 11 29.11 -25.11 -58.66
CA VAL A 11 30.13 -25.14 -57.61
C VAL A 11 29.92 -23.99 -56.61
N ALA A 12 29.58 -22.79 -57.10
CA ALA A 12 29.27 -21.65 -56.24
C ALA A 12 28.02 -21.88 -55.39
N SER A 13 26.98 -22.53 -55.91
CA SER A 13 25.76 -22.84 -55.15
C SER A 13 25.95 -23.95 -54.11
N LEU A 14 26.87 -24.90 -54.34
CA LEU A 14 27.28 -25.90 -53.35
C LEU A 14 28.10 -25.32 -52.19
N LEU A 15 28.88 -24.26 -52.42
CA LEU A 15 29.70 -23.59 -51.41
C LEU A 15 28.89 -22.74 -50.41
N VAL A 16 27.66 -22.33 -50.76
CA VAL A 16 26.79 -21.50 -49.89
C VAL A 16 26.10 -22.35 -48.80
N MET A 17 26.10 -23.68 -48.91
CA MET A 17 25.41 -24.59 -48.00
C MET A 17 26.23 -25.00 -46.75
N ILE A 18 27.46 -24.50 -46.59
CA ILE A 18 28.38 -24.94 -45.52
C ILE A 18 28.47 -23.92 -44.36
N SER A 19 27.89 -22.72 -44.47
CA SER A 19 27.91 -21.75 -43.37
C SER A 19 26.58 -21.73 -42.60
N CYS A 20 26.38 -22.77 -41.80
CA CYS A 20 25.49 -22.68 -40.65
C CYS A 20 26.37 -22.95 -39.44
N ASP A 21 27.02 -21.89 -38.97
CA ASP A 21 27.61 -21.90 -37.64
C ASP A 21 26.46 -22.17 -36.68
N LYS A 22 26.46 -23.37 -36.09
CA LYS A 22 25.57 -23.67 -34.97
C LYS A 22 26.17 -22.87 -33.83
N GLY A 23 25.79 -21.59 -33.75
CA GLY A 23 26.18 -20.70 -32.67
C GLY A 23 26.08 -21.44 -31.36
N GLU A 24 27.05 -21.19 -30.48
CA GLU A 24 27.21 -21.88 -29.19
C GLU A 24 25.85 -22.20 -28.58
N SER A 25 25.60 -23.49 -28.30
CA SER A 25 24.34 -23.86 -27.68
C SER A 25 24.20 -23.06 -26.41
N VAL A 26 23.06 -22.37 -26.23
CA VAL A 26 22.69 -21.82 -24.92
C VAL A 26 22.93 -22.94 -23.90
N GLY A 27 23.83 -22.68 -22.95
CA GLY A 27 24.30 -23.69 -22.01
C GLY A 27 23.16 -24.28 -21.19
N PRO A 28 23.44 -25.18 -20.24
CA PRO A 28 22.42 -25.65 -19.32
C PRO A 28 21.71 -24.45 -18.68
N SER A 29 20.38 -24.55 -18.56
CA SER A 29 19.56 -23.51 -17.94
C SER A 29 20.17 -23.13 -16.59
N GLN A 30 20.43 -21.84 -16.40
CA GLN A 30 20.86 -21.30 -15.11
C GLN A 30 19.67 -21.06 -14.17
N ILE A 31 18.44 -21.33 -14.63
CA ILE A 31 17.24 -21.20 -13.82
C ILE A 31 17.18 -22.38 -12.85
N ASN A 32 17.34 -22.09 -11.57
CA ASN A 32 17.07 -23.05 -10.53
C ASN A 32 15.56 -23.30 -10.45
N THR A 33 15.15 -24.57 -10.62
CA THR A 33 13.74 -25.00 -10.58
C THR A 33 13.43 -25.82 -9.33
N GLU A 34 14.41 -25.99 -8.43
CA GLU A 34 14.20 -26.65 -7.15
C GLU A 34 13.22 -25.82 -6.30
N THR A 35 12.34 -26.52 -5.59
CA THR A 35 11.47 -25.86 -4.61
C THR A 35 12.36 -25.27 -3.51
N PRO A 36 12.36 -23.95 -3.29
CA PRO A 36 13.22 -23.35 -2.29
C PRO A 36 12.83 -23.87 -0.90
N ALA A 37 13.84 -24.16 -0.09
CA ALA A 37 13.64 -24.45 1.32
C ALA A 37 13.04 -23.21 2.00
N LEU A 38 12.06 -23.42 2.86
CA LEU A 38 11.43 -22.33 3.61
C LEU A 38 12.32 -21.93 4.77
N SER A 39 12.55 -20.63 4.92
CA SER A 39 13.16 -20.07 6.12
C SER A 39 12.18 -20.13 7.29
N GLU A 40 12.68 -19.86 8.50
CA GLU A 40 11.83 -19.69 9.69
C GLU A 40 10.82 -18.54 9.49
N LEU A 41 11.26 -17.45 8.85
CA LEU A 41 10.42 -16.32 8.47
C LEU A 41 9.31 -16.73 7.48
N ASP A 42 9.63 -17.50 6.45
CA ASP A 42 8.64 -18.00 5.48
C ASP A 42 7.54 -18.83 6.18
N ILE A 43 7.93 -19.67 7.15
CA ILE A 43 6.99 -20.49 7.94
C ILE A 43 6.14 -19.60 8.86
N TRP A 44 6.76 -18.62 9.52
CA TRP A 44 6.07 -17.67 10.38
C TRP A 44 5.03 -16.86 9.60
N ILE A 45 5.40 -16.32 8.44
CA ILE A 45 4.47 -15.58 7.54
C ILE A 45 3.29 -16.46 7.13
N ARG A 46 3.55 -17.73 6.77
CA ARG A 46 2.49 -18.66 6.39
C ARG A 46 1.48 -18.89 7.50
N ASN A 47 1.95 -19.02 8.73
CA ASN A 47 1.10 -19.29 9.88
C ASN A 47 0.34 -18.05 10.36
N ASN A 48 0.90 -16.85 10.17
CA ASN A 48 0.35 -15.60 10.72
C ASN A 48 -0.43 -14.75 9.72
N PHE A 49 -0.16 -14.87 8.41
CA PHE A 49 -0.80 -14.07 7.36
C PHE A 49 -1.54 -14.93 6.33
N ILE A 50 -0.84 -15.86 5.69
CA ILE A 50 -1.41 -16.63 4.57
C ILE A 50 -2.52 -17.57 5.06
N GLY A 51 -2.24 -18.39 6.08
CA GLY A 51 -3.19 -19.35 6.62
C GLY A 51 -4.45 -18.70 7.21
N PRO A 52 -4.32 -17.71 8.11
CA PRO A 52 -5.49 -17.10 8.75
C PRO A 52 -6.29 -16.16 7.84
N TYR A 53 -5.61 -15.39 6.97
CA TYR A 53 -6.22 -14.24 6.27
C TYR A 53 -6.14 -14.30 4.74
N ASN A 54 -5.40 -15.26 4.17
CA ASN A 54 -5.11 -15.33 2.73
C ASN A 54 -4.47 -14.03 2.20
N ILE A 55 -3.50 -13.53 2.98
CA ILE A 55 -2.66 -12.38 2.67
C ILE A 55 -1.26 -12.90 2.35
N ASP A 56 -0.80 -12.72 1.11
CA ASP A 56 0.56 -13.03 0.71
C ASP A 56 1.53 -11.91 1.11
N ILE A 57 2.74 -12.26 1.54
CA ILE A 57 3.77 -11.29 1.93
C ILE A 57 4.99 -11.46 1.01
N GLN A 58 5.07 -10.61 0.01
CA GLN A 58 6.17 -10.55 -0.93
C GLN A 58 7.29 -9.69 -0.37
N TYR A 59 8.25 -10.30 0.33
CA TYR A 59 9.44 -9.62 0.85
C TYR A 59 10.73 -9.99 0.09
N LYS A 60 10.74 -11.12 -0.61
CA LYS A 60 11.85 -11.51 -1.49
C LYS A 60 11.82 -10.68 -2.76
N TRP A 61 12.99 -10.35 -3.31
CA TRP A 61 13.06 -9.52 -4.50
C TRP A 61 12.34 -10.16 -5.69
N ASN A 62 11.43 -9.41 -6.29
CA ASN A 62 10.78 -9.76 -7.54
C ASN A 62 10.66 -8.49 -8.39
N GLU A 63 11.40 -8.45 -9.50
CA GLU A 63 11.45 -7.30 -10.42
C GLU A 63 10.09 -6.98 -11.06
N ASN A 64 9.16 -7.93 -11.08
CA ASN A 64 7.81 -7.72 -11.61
C ASN A 64 6.88 -7.00 -10.62
N GLU A 65 7.29 -6.85 -9.36
CA GLU A 65 6.46 -6.30 -8.29
C GLU A 65 6.80 -4.84 -7.96
N VAL A 66 7.81 -4.26 -8.61
CA VAL A 66 8.37 -2.95 -8.27
C VAL A 66 8.66 -2.11 -9.53
N ASP A 67 8.67 -0.78 -9.38
CA ASP A 67 9.04 0.13 -10.47
C ASP A 67 10.56 0.10 -10.71
N LEU A 68 10.96 -0.49 -11.84
CA LEU A 68 12.36 -0.64 -12.24
C LEU A 68 13.04 0.70 -12.60
N ASN A 69 12.28 1.79 -12.72
CA ASN A 69 12.86 3.13 -12.91
C ASN A 69 13.29 3.77 -11.58
N ARG A 70 13.19 3.06 -10.46
CA ARG A 70 13.54 3.52 -9.12
C ARG A 70 14.66 2.68 -8.52
N PHE A 71 15.40 3.26 -7.57
CA PHE A 71 16.49 2.59 -6.86
C PHE A 71 15.96 1.78 -5.67
N LEU A 72 15.09 0.81 -5.95
CA LEU A 72 14.48 -0.05 -4.94
C LEU A 72 15.33 -1.32 -4.72
N TYR A 73 15.25 -1.87 -3.51
CA TYR A 73 15.94 -3.10 -3.12
C TYR A 73 15.07 -3.86 -2.10
N PRO A 74 15.23 -5.19 -1.95
CA PRO A 74 14.41 -5.97 -1.02
C PRO A 74 14.72 -5.58 0.44
N PRO A 75 13.75 -5.66 1.35
CA PRO A 75 13.99 -5.42 2.78
C PRO A 75 14.99 -6.41 3.36
N THR A 76 15.71 -5.97 4.39
CA THR A 76 16.52 -6.85 5.23
C THR A 76 15.60 -7.77 6.00
N GLU A 77 15.83 -9.09 5.96
CA GLU A 77 14.91 -10.09 6.55
C GLU A 77 14.63 -9.85 8.04
N GLU A 78 15.63 -9.36 8.79
CA GLU A 78 15.51 -9.04 10.22
C GLU A 78 14.49 -7.93 10.50
N ASN A 79 14.19 -7.06 9.52
CA ASN A 79 13.21 -5.98 9.65
C ASN A 79 11.81 -6.39 9.18
N VAL A 80 11.67 -7.52 8.49
CA VAL A 80 10.39 -7.98 7.93
C VAL A 80 9.44 -8.42 9.03
N GLN A 81 9.86 -9.34 9.90
CA GLN A 81 8.99 -9.84 10.97
C GLN A 81 8.54 -8.72 11.92
N PRO A 82 9.41 -7.82 12.42
CA PRO A 82 8.99 -6.71 13.26
C PRO A 82 7.93 -5.82 12.60
N LEU A 83 8.10 -5.47 11.31
CA LEU A 83 7.09 -4.71 10.57
C LEU A 83 5.75 -5.46 10.50
N LEU A 84 5.78 -6.76 10.29
CA LEU A 84 4.57 -7.57 10.18
C LEU A 84 3.86 -7.74 11.53
N GLU A 85 4.59 -7.88 12.62
CA GLU A 85 4.01 -7.87 13.98
C GLU A 85 3.30 -6.55 14.27
N VAL A 86 3.92 -5.43 13.85
CA VAL A 86 3.36 -4.07 13.90
C VAL A 86 2.07 -3.98 13.06
N VAL A 87 2.05 -4.54 11.85
CA VAL A 87 0.84 -4.65 11.00
C VAL A 87 -0.25 -5.51 11.65
N GLN A 88 0.10 -6.62 12.31
CA GLN A 88 -0.88 -7.45 13.02
C GLN A 88 -1.53 -6.67 14.16
N ALA A 89 -0.72 -6.06 15.01
CA ALA A 89 -1.18 -5.41 16.23
C ALA A 89 -2.01 -4.14 15.96
N VAL A 90 -1.65 -3.32 14.96
CA VAL A 90 -2.31 -2.02 14.77
C VAL A 90 -3.42 -2.06 13.70
N TRP A 91 -3.38 -3.03 12.77
CA TRP A 91 -4.42 -3.17 11.76
C TRP A 91 -5.25 -4.45 11.93
N ILE A 92 -4.64 -5.63 11.95
CA ILE A 92 -5.42 -6.88 11.92
C ILE A 92 -6.21 -7.09 13.22
N GLU A 93 -5.56 -6.96 14.37
CA GLU A 93 -6.14 -7.29 15.67
C GLU A 93 -7.34 -6.39 16.04
N PRO A 94 -7.27 -5.04 15.95
CA PRO A 94 -8.39 -4.18 16.32
C PRO A 94 -9.65 -4.45 15.49
N TYR A 95 -9.50 -4.60 14.18
CA TYR A 95 -10.60 -4.95 13.29
C TYR A 95 -11.13 -6.36 13.52
N THR A 96 -10.26 -7.32 13.86
CA THR A 96 -10.69 -8.69 14.21
C THR A 96 -11.47 -8.70 15.53
N GLN A 97 -11.06 -7.89 16.51
CA GLN A 97 -11.72 -7.80 17.80
C GLN A 97 -13.13 -7.18 17.69
N LEU A 98 -13.29 -6.13 16.88
CA LEU A 98 -14.57 -5.42 16.76
C LEU A 98 -15.46 -5.97 15.64
N GLY A 99 -14.88 -6.32 14.48
CA GLY A 99 -15.60 -6.86 13.32
C GLY A 99 -15.76 -8.39 13.33
N GLY A 100 -15.09 -9.09 14.26
CA GLY A 100 -15.09 -10.55 14.40
C GLY A 100 -14.02 -11.29 13.60
N GLU A 101 -13.80 -12.57 13.93
CA GLU A 101 -12.68 -13.39 13.41
C GLU A 101 -12.57 -13.46 11.88
N ASN A 102 -13.69 -13.31 11.16
CA ASN A 102 -13.69 -13.39 9.70
C ASN A 102 -13.61 -12.03 9.00
N PHE A 103 -13.58 -10.91 9.73
CA PHE A 103 -13.61 -9.57 9.15
C PHE A 103 -12.43 -9.34 8.19
N ILE A 104 -11.20 -9.42 8.72
CA ILE A 104 -9.98 -9.28 7.92
C ILE A 104 -9.88 -10.37 6.85
N ARG A 105 -10.20 -11.63 7.18
CA ARG A 105 -10.16 -12.73 6.21
C ARG A 105 -11.02 -12.46 4.96
N ASN A 106 -12.20 -11.87 5.17
CA ASN A 106 -13.15 -11.62 4.09
C ASN A 106 -12.82 -10.36 3.31
N ILE A 107 -12.31 -9.33 3.99
CA ILE A 107 -12.07 -8.00 3.44
C ILE A 107 -10.64 -7.63 3.80
N ALA A 108 -9.66 -8.09 3.02
CA ALA A 108 -8.25 -7.72 3.15
C ALA A 108 -7.61 -7.63 1.76
N PRO A 109 -6.52 -6.87 1.60
CA PRO A 109 -5.65 -7.01 0.44
C PRO A 109 -5.18 -8.46 0.32
N ARG A 110 -4.95 -8.91 -0.91
CA ARG A 110 -4.42 -10.26 -1.18
C ARG A 110 -2.91 -10.32 -1.05
N GLN A 111 -2.23 -9.19 -1.13
CA GLN A 111 -0.77 -9.15 -1.07
C GLN A 111 -0.26 -7.88 -0.39
N PHE A 112 0.76 -8.02 0.45
CA PHE A 112 1.70 -6.95 0.77
C PHE A 112 3.01 -7.16 0.01
N THR A 113 3.52 -6.11 -0.63
CA THR A 113 4.88 -6.09 -1.18
C THR A 113 5.75 -5.22 -0.30
N LEU A 114 6.83 -5.78 0.24
CA LEU A 114 7.73 -5.07 1.14
C LEU A 114 9.00 -4.64 0.39
N VAL A 115 9.39 -3.38 0.54
CA VAL A 115 10.55 -2.80 -0.12
C VAL A 115 11.42 -2.09 0.92
N GLY A 116 12.72 -2.38 0.94
CA GLY A 116 13.65 -1.87 1.95
C GLY A 116 13.99 -0.40 1.78
N GLY A 117 14.03 0.09 0.55
CA GLY A 117 14.51 1.43 0.22
C GLY A 117 13.43 2.51 0.13
N PHE A 118 13.92 3.76 0.12
CA PHE A 118 13.11 4.96 -0.12
C PHE A 118 12.51 5.02 -1.51
N ASN A 119 11.19 5.23 -1.58
CA ASN A 119 10.50 5.43 -2.84
C ASN A 119 10.41 6.91 -3.22
N PHE A 120 11.49 7.46 -3.78
CA PHE A 120 11.54 8.85 -4.23
C PHE A 120 10.71 9.06 -5.51
N ASN A 121 9.78 10.01 -5.46
CA ASN A 121 9.09 10.52 -6.63
C ASN A 121 9.98 11.49 -7.41
N GLN A 122 9.65 11.74 -8.68
CA GLN A 122 10.37 12.72 -9.52
C GLN A 122 10.35 14.15 -8.93
N THR A 123 9.37 14.45 -8.08
CA THR A 123 9.23 15.70 -7.33
C THR A 123 10.15 15.80 -6.11
N GLY A 124 10.84 14.72 -5.73
CA GLY A 124 11.68 14.63 -4.53
C GLY A 124 10.93 14.23 -3.25
N THR A 125 9.62 14.05 -3.30
CA THR A 125 8.82 13.52 -2.18
C THR A 125 8.99 12.01 -2.03
N ILE A 126 8.73 11.47 -0.84
CA ILE A 126 8.79 10.02 -0.56
C ILE A 126 7.36 9.46 -0.49
N THR A 127 7.10 8.37 -1.21
CA THR A 127 5.85 7.60 -1.10
C THR A 127 6.07 6.39 -0.20
N LEU A 128 5.31 6.25 0.89
CA LEU A 128 5.53 5.18 1.87
C LEU A 128 4.75 3.90 1.56
N GLY A 129 3.70 4.01 0.77
CA GLY A 129 3.07 2.86 0.16
C GLY A 129 2.17 3.23 -1.01
N ILE A 130 1.78 2.22 -1.75
CA ILE A 130 0.93 2.32 -2.94
C ILE A 130 -0.01 1.12 -2.90
N ALA A 131 -1.31 1.30 -3.07
CA ALA A 131 -2.18 0.20 -3.42
C ALA A 131 -2.48 0.10 -4.91
N GLU A 132 -2.62 -1.15 -5.38
CA GLU A 132 -3.14 -1.45 -6.71
C GLU A 132 -4.52 -2.12 -6.57
N ALA A 133 -5.56 -1.38 -6.93
CA ALA A 133 -6.95 -1.84 -7.04
C ALA A 133 -7.44 -2.64 -5.80
N GLY A 134 -7.08 -2.20 -4.60
CA GLY A 134 -7.47 -2.83 -3.33
C GLY A 134 -6.94 -4.26 -3.12
N THR A 135 -6.12 -4.77 -4.04
CA THR A 135 -5.67 -6.17 -4.03
C THR A 135 -4.24 -6.29 -3.52
N LYS A 136 -3.41 -5.27 -3.73
CA LYS A 136 -2.01 -5.26 -3.31
C LYS A 136 -1.70 -3.95 -2.62
N ILE A 137 -0.97 -3.99 -1.49
CA ILE A 137 -0.39 -2.82 -0.82
C ILE A 137 1.12 -2.97 -0.81
N THR A 138 1.84 -2.01 -1.37
CA THR A 138 3.31 -1.95 -1.28
C THR A 138 3.70 -1.07 -0.09
N LEU A 139 4.60 -1.55 0.79
CA LEU A 139 5.19 -0.78 1.88
C LEU A 139 6.68 -0.54 1.58
N PHE A 140 7.09 0.71 1.53
CA PHE A 140 8.46 1.13 1.27
C PHE A 140 9.18 1.50 2.56
N ASN A 141 10.51 1.61 2.52
CA ASN A 141 11.36 2.01 3.64
C ASN A 141 11.41 1.01 4.82
N VAL A 142 11.12 -0.27 4.58
CA VAL A 142 11.07 -1.28 5.66
C VAL A 142 12.35 -1.30 6.50
N ASP A 143 13.50 -0.99 5.89
CA ASP A 143 14.79 -0.96 6.61
C ASP A 143 15.04 0.29 7.45
N GLN A 144 14.10 1.24 7.43
CA GLN A 144 14.09 2.43 8.24
C GLN A 144 12.95 2.39 9.27
N LEU A 145 12.38 1.21 9.51
CA LEU A 145 11.47 1.00 10.65
C LEU A 145 12.22 1.30 11.95
N ASP A 146 11.73 2.29 12.68
CA ASP A 146 12.20 2.65 14.01
C ASP A 146 11.01 2.68 14.95
N LEU A 147 10.87 1.62 15.74
CA LEU A 147 9.78 1.48 16.71
C LEU A 147 9.92 2.44 17.89
N SER A 148 11.03 3.16 18.04
CA SER A 148 11.13 4.26 19.00
C SER A 148 10.57 5.58 18.47
N ASP A 149 10.35 5.68 17.16
CA ASP A 149 9.77 6.86 16.50
C ASP A 149 8.28 6.61 16.16
N LEU A 150 7.42 7.06 17.06
CA LEU A 150 5.96 7.04 16.89
C LEU A 150 5.51 7.74 15.59
N THR A 151 6.22 8.78 15.15
CA THR A 151 5.85 9.52 13.93
C THR A 151 6.11 8.68 12.69
N LEU A 152 7.27 8.03 12.61
CA LEU A 152 7.58 7.14 11.48
C LEU A 152 6.66 5.93 11.47
N THR A 153 6.42 5.32 12.63
CA THR A 153 5.53 4.16 12.77
C THR A 153 4.10 4.51 12.34
N ARG A 154 3.54 5.64 12.81
CA ARG A 154 2.20 6.12 12.41
C ARG A 154 2.03 6.32 10.90
N ARG A 155 3.10 6.68 10.17
CA ARG A 155 3.01 6.90 8.72
C ARG A 155 2.78 5.62 7.91
N TYR A 156 3.38 4.51 8.31
CA TYR A 156 3.08 3.20 7.70
C TYR A 156 1.61 2.85 7.86
N PHE A 157 1.11 3.03 9.08
CA PHE A 157 -0.28 2.75 9.40
C PHE A 157 -1.26 3.67 8.72
N GLN A 158 -0.92 4.94 8.56
CA GLN A 158 -1.77 5.87 7.82
C GLN A 158 -2.00 5.36 6.41
N THR A 159 -0.93 4.87 5.76
CA THR A 159 -1.04 4.28 4.42
C THR A 159 -1.90 3.02 4.43
N ILE A 160 -1.69 2.10 5.38
CA ILE A 160 -2.50 0.86 5.47
C ILE A 160 -3.97 1.19 5.71
N GLN A 161 -4.28 2.08 6.65
CA GLN A 161 -5.66 2.46 6.98
C GLN A 161 -6.35 3.19 5.83
N HIS A 162 -5.63 4.07 5.14
CA HIS A 162 -6.11 4.75 3.94
C HIS A 162 -6.51 3.75 2.85
N GLU A 163 -5.58 2.86 2.48
CA GLU A 163 -5.84 1.87 1.43
C GLU A 163 -6.90 0.85 1.85
N TYR A 164 -6.95 0.54 3.14
CA TYR A 164 -7.98 -0.33 3.67
C TYR A 164 -9.37 0.32 3.60
N ALA A 165 -9.49 1.63 3.86
CA ALA A 165 -10.73 2.36 3.66
C ALA A 165 -11.22 2.26 2.21
N HIS A 166 -10.31 2.35 1.22
CA HIS A 166 -10.66 2.10 -0.18
C HIS A 166 -11.20 0.68 -0.41
N ILE A 167 -10.58 -0.35 0.17
CA ILE A 167 -11.05 -1.75 0.06
C ILE A 167 -12.43 -1.94 0.70
N LEU A 168 -12.64 -1.33 1.88
CA LEU A 168 -13.94 -1.33 2.55
C LEU A 168 -14.99 -0.70 1.62
N ASN A 169 -14.70 0.49 1.08
CA ASN A 169 -15.60 1.24 0.19
C ASN A 169 -15.95 0.48 -1.11
N GLN A 170 -14.98 -0.27 -1.66
CA GLN A 170 -15.20 -1.14 -2.82
C GLN A 170 -16.10 -2.33 -2.50
N THR A 171 -16.07 -2.81 -1.26
CA THR A 171 -16.86 -3.97 -0.79
C THR A 171 -18.27 -3.56 -0.36
N ARG A 172 -18.37 -2.46 0.39
CA ARG A 172 -19.58 -1.82 0.88
C ARG A 172 -19.43 -0.31 0.66
N PRO A 173 -20.15 0.31 -0.29
CA PRO A 173 -19.99 1.73 -0.57
C PRO A 173 -20.44 2.60 0.60
N TYR A 174 -19.70 3.68 0.89
CA TYR A 174 -20.15 4.74 1.78
C TYR A 174 -21.25 5.59 1.11
N ASN A 175 -21.95 6.41 1.90
CA ASN A 175 -23.00 7.28 1.37
C ASN A 175 -22.42 8.35 0.43
N PRO A 176 -22.84 8.41 -0.86
CA PRO A 176 -22.33 9.40 -1.81
C PRO A 176 -22.61 10.86 -1.41
N ASP A 177 -23.54 11.11 -0.49
CA ASP A 177 -23.76 12.46 0.06
C ASP A 177 -22.53 13.02 0.78
N TYR A 178 -21.56 12.17 1.17
CA TYR A 178 -20.26 12.60 1.69
C TYR A 178 -19.56 13.59 0.76
N GLY A 179 -19.50 13.30 -0.55
CA GLY A 179 -18.83 14.15 -1.54
C GLY A 179 -19.52 15.51 -1.72
N ASN A 180 -20.77 15.65 -1.26
CA ASN A 180 -21.55 16.88 -1.35
C ASN A 180 -21.34 17.83 -0.15
N VAL A 181 -20.55 17.46 0.86
CA VAL A 181 -20.32 18.30 2.05
C VAL A 181 -19.63 19.62 1.68
N ASN A 182 -18.55 19.55 0.90
CA ASN A 182 -17.81 20.71 0.40
C ASN A 182 -17.13 20.39 -0.97
N PRO A 183 -17.88 20.19 -2.05
CA PRO A 183 -17.31 19.72 -3.33
C PRO A 183 -16.49 20.78 -4.09
N GLU A 184 -16.66 22.06 -3.76
CA GLU A 184 -16.14 23.18 -4.57
C GLU A 184 -14.61 23.29 -4.57
N ASP A 185 -13.96 22.79 -3.51
CA ASP A 185 -12.52 22.98 -3.30
C ASP A 185 -11.67 21.74 -3.65
N TYR A 186 -12.27 20.69 -4.23
CA TYR A 186 -11.51 19.55 -4.76
C TYR A 186 -10.61 19.98 -5.94
N THR A 187 -9.38 19.49 -5.96
CA THR A 187 -8.40 19.88 -6.98
C THR A 187 -7.35 18.81 -7.27
N ALA A 188 -7.08 18.61 -8.56
CA ALA A 188 -5.94 17.81 -9.01
C ALA A 188 -4.57 18.42 -8.63
N GLN A 189 -4.54 19.69 -8.20
CA GLN A 189 -3.34 20.39 -7.74
C GLN A 189 -3.21 20.40 -6.21
N TRP A 190 -3.77 19.40 -5.52
CA TRP A 190 -3.79 19.28 -4.06
C TRP A 190 -2.38 19.43 -3.43
N PHE A 191 -1.35 18.96 -4.13
CA PHE A 191 0.06 19.03 -3.71
C PHE A 191 0.63 20.46 -3.59
N ASN A 192 -0.10 21.47 -4.07
CA ASN A 192 0.25 22.88 -3.86
C ASN A 192 -0.32 23.46 -2.56
N ARG A 193 -1.10 22.69 -1.80
CA ARG A 193 -1.64 23.08 -0.49
C ARG A 193 -0.89 22.37 0.63
N SER A 194 -0.68 23.06 1.74
CA SER A 194 -0.32 22.43 3.01
C SER A 194 -1.55 21.84 3.70
N ASP A 195 -1.36 20.91 4.64
CA ASP A 195 -2.47 20.38 5.45
C ASP A 195 -3.20 21.48 6.23
N ALA A 196 -2.48 22.51 6.69
CA ALA A 196 -3.09 23.64 7.38
C ALA A 196 -4.04 24.42 6.46
N GLU A 197 -3.62 24.70 5.22
CA GLU A 197 -4.48 25.37 4.23
C GLU A 197 -5.67 24.50 3.84
N ALA A 198 -5.48 23.19 3.67
CA ALA A 198 -6.55 22.26 3.32
C ALA A 198 -7.61 22.14 4.42
N ARG A 199 -7.19 22.16 5.70
CA ARG A 199 -8.10 22.14 6.85
C ARG A 199 -8.97 23.38 6.94
N GLU A 200 -8.44 24.55 6.58
CA GLU A 200 -9.24 25.78 6.48
C GLU A 200 -10.25 25.76 5.32
N LEU A 201 -10.17 24.79 4.42
CA LEU A 201 -11.15 24.51 3.35
C LEU A 201 -12.09 23.33 3.68
N GLY A 202 -11.91 22.67 4.83
CA GLY A 202 -12.74 21.55 5.26
C GLY A 202 -12.23 20.17 4.82
N TYR A 203 -10.94 20.02 4.52
CA TYR A 203 -10.29 18.74 4.25
C TYR A 203 -9.22 18.42 5.30
N ILE A 204 -9.20 17.19 5.83
CA ILE A 204 -8.35 16.86 6.98
C ILE A 204 -6.84 16.86 6.65
N THR A 205 -6.49 16.56 5.40
CA THR A 205 -5.14 16.64 4.83
C THR A 205 -5.18 17.35 3.48
N ALA A 206 -4.02 17.76 2.97
CA ALA A 206 -3.91 18.27 1.61
C ALA A 206 -4.39 17.24 0.58
N TYR A 207 -4.03 15.97 0.75
CA TYR A 207 -4.41 14.88 -0.17
C TYR A 207 -5.91 14.60 -0.16
N ALA A 208 -6.59 14.76 0.98
CA ALA A 208 -8.05 14.70 1.08
C ALA A 208 -8.75 15.73 0.19
N SER A 209 -8.06 16.81 -0.23
CA SER A 209 -8.61 17.80 -1.15
C SER A 209 -8.46 17.45 -2.63
N SER A 210 -8.04 16.21 -2.95
CA SER A 210 -7.91 15.74 -4.34
C SER A 210 -9.25 15.38 -4.96
N GLU A 211 -10.00 14.49 -4.32
CA GLU A 211 -11.33 14.04 -4.72
C GLU A 211 -12.07 13.35 -3.56
N GLU A 212 -13.37 13.09 -3.72
CA GLU A 212 -14.26 12.56 -2.67
C GLU A 212 -13.82 11.22 -2.07
N GLN A 213 -13.24 10.33 -2.89
CA GLN A 213 -12.85 8.98 -2.46
C GLN A 213 -11.61 9.05 -1.57
N GLU A 214 -10.64 9.88 -1.96
CA GLU A 214 -9.42 10.13 -1.20
C GLU A 214 -9.70 10.91 0.08
N ASP A 215 -10.65 11.85 0.03
CA ASP A 215 -11.13 12.58 1.21
C ASP A 215 -11.69 11.63 2.28
N PHE A 216 -12.56 10.70 1.87
CA PHE A 216 -13.10 9.70 2.79
C PHE A 216 -12.01 8.81 3.39
N ALA A 217 -11.11 8.30 2.54
CA ALA A 217 -10.02 7.44 2.99
C ALA A 217 -9.05 8.16 3.95
N GLU A 218 -8.73 9.43 3.68
CA GLU A 218 -7.89 10.26 4.55
C GLU A 218 -8.56 10.61 5.87
N MET A 219 -9.89 10.80 5.90
CA MET A 219 -10.64 10.94 7.15
C MET A 219 -10.51 9.68 8.00
N VAL A 220 -10.76 8.50 7.43
CA VAL A 220 -10.60 7.22 8.14
C VAL A 220 -9.17 7.03 8.63
N ALA A 221 -8.19 7.24 7.76
CA ALA A 221 -6.78 7.06 8.09
C ALA A 221 -6.33 8.03 9.19
N THR A 222 -6.74 9.30 9.13
CA THR A 222 -6.37 10.28 10.15
C THR A 222 -7.04 9.97 11.48
N MET A 223 -8.33 9.59 11.48
CA MET A 223 -9.02 9.14 12.69
C MET A 223 -8.29 7.95 13.30
N LEU A 224 -7.97 6.91 12.52
CA LEU A 224 -7.39 5.68 13.07
C LEU A 224 -5.89 5.77 13.42
N THR A 225 -5.17 6.80 12.96
CA THR A 225 -3.75 7.00 13.30
C THR A 225 -3.48 8.07 14.36
N THR A 226 -4.55 8.70 14.85
CA THR A 226 -4.51 9.66 15.95
C THR A 226 -5.44 9.20 17.06
N SER A 227 -5.15 9.53 18.31
CA SER A 227 -6.15 9.40 19.38
C SER A 227 -7.33 10.35 19.13
N LYS A 228 -8.50 10.06 19.71
CA LYS A 228 -9.67 10.95 19.59
C LYS A 228 -9.35 12.38 20.03
N THR A 229 -8.56 12.52 21.09
CA THR A 229 -8.11 13.82 21.59
C THR A 229 -7.19 14.54 20.60
N GLU A 230 -6.25 13.84 19.97
CA GLU A 230 -5.37 14.42 18.94
C GLU A 230 -6.17 14.83 17.70
N PHE A 231 -7.11 13.99 17.24
CA PHE A 231 -8.01 14.32 16.13
C PHE A 231 -8.84 15.57 16.44
N ASP A 232 -9.45 15.62 17.63
CA ASP A 232 -10.26 16.76 18.05
C ASP A 232 -9.43 18.04 18.13
N ALA A 233 -8.20 17.95 18.65
CA ALA A 233 -7.29 19.09 18.68
C ALA A 233 -6.94 19.60 17.27
N ILE A 234 -6.74 18.70 16.30
CA ILE A 234 -6.52 19.10 14.89
C ILE A 234 -7.72 19.89 14.36
N VAL A 235 -8.93 19.40 14.59
CA VAL A 235 -10.16 20.05 14.10
C VAL A 235 -10.44 21.37 14.82
N ASP A 236 -10.17 21.44 16.12
CA ASP A 236 -10.44 22.63 16.94
C ASP A 236 -9.50 23.79 16.62
N LEU A 237 -8.30 23.51 16.09
CA LEU A 237 -7.33 24.51 15.63
C LEU A 237 -7.75 25.24 14.35
N ILE A 238 -8.77 24.75 13.64
CA ILE A 238 -9.30 25.38 12.42
C ILE A 238 -10.00 26.69 12.78
N ALA A 239 -9.62 27.77 12.10
CA ALA A 239 -10.14 29.10 12.33
C ALA A 239 -11.51 29.33 11.65
N SER A 240 -11.71 28.76 10.46
CA SER A 240 -12.99 28.81 9.73
C SER A 240 -14.05 27.92 10.40
N ASP A 241 -15.13 28.53 10.89
CA ASP A 241 -16.26 27.81 11.49
C ASP A 241 -16.95 26.86 10.50
N ASP A 242 -17.07 27.26 9.23
CA ASP A 242 -17.65 26.44 8.16
C ASP A 242 -16.77 25.21 7.87
N ALA A 243 -15.45 25.41 7.74
CA ALA A 243 -14.51 24.33 7.49
C ALA A 243 -14.47 23.30 8.63
N LYS A 244 -14.53 23.80 9.88
CA LYS A 244 -14.68 22.97 11.07
C LYS A 244 -15.98 22.16 11.01
N ALA A 245 -17.10 22.79 10.66
CA ALA A 245 -18.38 22.11 10.53
C ALA A 245 -18.37 21.04 9.42
N PHE A 246 -17.69 21.29 8.29
CA PHE A 246 -17.52 20.31 7.22
C PHE A 246 -16.77 19.07 7.68
N ILE A 247 -15.62 19.22 8.35
CA ILE A 247 -14.84 18.07 8.84
C ILE A 247 -15.62 17.29 9.91
N ARG A 248 -16.35 17.97 10.80
CA ARG A 248 -17.23 17.29 11.77
C ARG A 248 -18.39 16.55 11.11
N THR A 249 -18.93 17.07 10.02
CA THR A 249 -19.96 16.38 9.22
C THR A 249 -19.39 15.13 8.56
N LYS A 250 -18.18 15.23 7.98
CA LYS A 250 -17.45 14.09 7.40
C LYS A 250 -17.12 13.02 8.44
N GLU A 251 -16.70 13.43 9.64
CA GLU A 251 -16.47 12.53 10.78
C GLU A 251 -17.74 11.72 11.11
N GLN A 252 -18.91 12.37 11.12
CA GLN A 252 -20.19 11.69 11.34
C GLN A 252 -20.54 10.70 10.23
N PHE A 253 -20.29 11.05 8.96
CA PHE A 253 -20.47 10.12 7.84
C PHE A 253 -19.58 8.88 7.99
N VAL A 254 -18.31 9.07 8.37
CA VAL A 254 -17.37 7.98 8.61
C VAL A 254 -17.85 7.09 9.77
N ALA A 255 -18.25 7.68 10.90
CA ALA A 255 -18.78 6.94 12.04
C ALA A 255 -20.05 6.15 11.70
N GLN A 256 -20.98 6.78 10.97
CA GLN A 256 -22.21 6.13 10.52
C GLN A 256 -21.93 4.97 9.57
N TYR A 257 -21.01 5.17 8.62
CA TYR A 257 -20.61 4.13 7.66
C TYR A 257 -20.04 2.88 8.35
N PHE A 258 -19.09 3.04 9.28
CA PHE A 258 -18.53 1.91 10.02
C PHE A 258 -19.59 1.18 10.85
N THR A 259 -20.53 1.92 11.43
CA THR A 259 -21.63 1.35 12.21
C THR A 259 -22.61 0.58 11.33
N ASP A 260 -23.06 1.17 10.22
CA ASP A 260 -24.12 0.60 9.38
C ASP A 260 -23.63 -0.56 8.51
N GLU A 261 -22.46 -0.41 7.89
CA GLU A 261 -21.96 -1.39 6.91
C GLU A 261 -21.16 -2.52 7.56
N PHE A 262 -20.57 -2.27 8.73
CA PHE A 262 -19.66 -3.22 9.39
C PHE A 262 -20.01 -3.53 10.85
N GLY A 263 -20.95 -2.80 11.47
CA GLY A 263 -21.27 -2.99 12.90
C GLY A 263 -20.11 -2.63 13.82
N ILE A 264 -19.17 -1.79 13.37
CA ILE A 264 -17.99 -1.36 14.11
C ILE A 264 -18.21 0.08 14.59
N ASP A 265 -17.99 0.34 15.88
CA ASP A 265 -17.84 1.70 16.38
C ASP A 265 -16.41 2.18 16.03
N ILE A 266 -16.31 3.17 15.14
CA ILE A 266 -15.01 3.68 14.70
C ILE A 266 -14.23 4.36 15.83
N TYR A 267 -14.89 4.86 16.87
CA TYR A 267 -14.22 5.49 18.01
C TYR A 267 -13.63 4.43 18.95
N GLU A 268 -14.32 3.30 19.15
CA GLU A 268 -13.73 2.14 19.83
C GLU A 268 -12.56 1.57 19.03
N LEU A 269 -12.70 1.51 17.70
CA LEU A 269 -11.61 1.10 16.82
C LEU A 269 -10.41 2.04 16.92
N GLN A 270 -10.64 3.35 16.86
CA GLN A 270 -9.61 4.38 17.02
C GLN A 270 -8.86 4.22 18.35
N GLU A 271 -9.57 4.00 19.45
CA GLU A 271 -8.95 3.81 20.76
C GLU A 271 -8.08 2.55 20.80
N LEU A 272 -8.58 1.41 20.29
CA LEU A 272 -7.81 0.16 20.23
C LEU A 272 -6.55 0.31 19.36
N VAL A 273 -6.68 0.93 18.18
CA VAL A 273 -5.55 1.16 17.27
C VAL A 273 -4.50 2.05 17.93
N ASN A 274 -4.93 3.13 18.61
CA ASN A 274 -4.02 4.01 19.34
C ASN A 274 -3.34 3.30 20.52
N GLN A 275 -4.08 2.53 21.32
CA GLN A 275 -3.51 1.77 22.43
C GLN A 275 -2.48 0.75 21.95
N ASN A 276 -2.81 -0.05 20.94
CA ASN A 276 -1.89 -1.04 20.37
C ASN A 276 -0.64 -0.36 19.78
N THR A 277 -0.80 0.80 19.14
CA THR A 277 0.34 1.60 18.65
C THR A 277 1.27 2.00 19.81
N LEU A 278 0.72 2.45 20.93
CA LEU A 278 1.49 2.84 22.11
C LEU A 278 2.16 1.65 22.79
N ASP A 279 1.52 0.48 22.80
CA ASP A 279 2.07 -0.73 23.44
C ASP A 279 3.26 -1.33 22.69
N ILE A 280 3.31 -1.16 21.36
CA ILE A 280 4.43 -1.62 20.52
C ILE A 280 5.70 -0.79 20.73
N ILE A 281 5.54 0.47 21.13
CA ILE A 281 6.62 1.47 21.23
C ILE A 281 7.25 1.47 22.63
N ASN A 282 6.59 0.88 23.64
CA ASN A 282 7.05 0.81 25.03
C ASN A 282 7.75 -0.52 25.35
#